data_AF-A0A8H9XIP3-F1
#
_entry.id   AF-A0A8H9XIP3-F1
#
_cell.length_a   1.000
_cell.length_b   1.000
_cell.length_c   1.000
_cell.angle_alpha   90.00
_cell.angle_beta   90.00
_cell.angle_gamma   90.00
#
_symmetry.space_group_name_H-M   'P 1'
#
loop_
_entity.id
_entity.type
_entity.pdbx_description
1 polymer ?
#
loop_
_entity_poly.entity_id
_entity_poly.type
_entity_poly.pdbx_seq_one_letter_code
_entity_poly.pdbx_strand_id
1 'polypeptide(L)'
;MTWRLTLWASLAGVLLICGLALYLDGRADASRRLRAEVAAAQSAADRHALEAEGERDAAARVAAQQVPVRAAERIAAAAIPKALNAEDANAPLDPDRADRLRLADRQLCAAAPALEGCAAALHAP
;
A
#
# COMPACT_ATOMS: atom_id res chain seq x y z
N MET A 1 53.68 -44.58 -43.86
CA MET A 1 53.40 -44.37 -42.42
C MET A 1 52.98 -42.94 -42.08
N THR A 2 53.41 -41.93 -42.83
CA THR A 2 53.12 -40.49 -42.59
C THR A 2 51.64 -40.09 -42.74
N TRP A 3 50.90 -40.67 -43.69
CA TRP A 3 49.48 -40.35 -43.95
C TRP A 3 48.53 -40.63 -42.76
N ARG A 4 48.81 -41.67 -41.97
CA ARG A 4 47.98 -41.98 -40.80
C ARG A 4 48.17 -40.94 -39.68
N LEU A 5 49.40 -40.44 -39.52
CA LEU A 5 49.72 -39.44 -38.49
C LEU A 5 49.05 -38.09 -38.79
N THR A 6 48.98 -37.68 -40.06
CA THR A 6 48.30 -36.43 -40.44
C THR A 6 46.78 -36.50 -40.23
N LEU A 7 46.16 -37.66 -40.50
CA LEU A 7 44.73 -37.88 -40.22
C LEU A 7 44.42 -37.86 -38.71
N TRP A 8 45.28 -38.44 -37.88
CA TRP A 8 45.10 -38.38 -36.43
C TRP A 8 45.30 -36.97 -35.88
N ALA A 9 46.28 -36.23 -36.40
CA ALA A 9 46.52 -34.84 -36.01
C ALA A 9 45.35 -33.93 -36.39
N SER A 10 44.77 -34.09 -37.59
CA SER A 10 43.62 -33.30 -38.01
C SER A 10 42.38 -33.63 -37.18
N LEU A 11 42.11 -34.91 -36.91
CA LEU A 11 40.99 -35.33 -36.06
C LEU A 11 41.15 -34.79 -34.63
N ALA A 12 42.35 -34.88 -34.06
CA ALA A 12 42.63 -34.33 -32.73
C ALA A 12 42.46 -32.80 -32.70
N GLY A 13 42.89 -32.10 -33.75
CA GLY A 13 42.67 -30.66 -33.89
C GLY A 13 41.19 -30.30 -33.94
N VAL A 14 40.39 -31.03 -34.72
CA VAL A 14 38.93 -30.82 -34.79
C VAL A 14 38.27 -31.07 -33.44
N LEU A 15 38.62 -32.16 -32.75
CA LEU A 15 38.07 -32.48 -31.43
C LEU A 15 38.41 -31.41 -30.39
N LEU A 16 39.64 -30.88 -30.42
CA LEU A 16 40.06 -29.77 -29.55
C LEU A 16 39.25 -28.50 -29.82
N ILE A 17 39.04 -28.16 -31.10
CA ILE A 17 38.24 -26.98 -31.48
C ILE A 17 36.79 -27.15 -31.03
N CYS A 18 36.17 -28.31 -31.28
CA CYS A 18 34.80 -28.60 -30.85
C CYS A 18 34.67 -28.57 -29.31
N GLY A 19 35.62 -29.18 -28.60
CA GLY A 19 35.63 -29.16 -27.12
C GLY A 19 35.75 -27.74 -26.57
N LEU A 20 36.61 -26.91 -27.16
CA LEU A 20 36.76 -25.52 -26.77
C LEU A 20 35.50 -24.69 -27.06
N ALA A 21 34.87 -24.89 -28.22
CA ALA A 21 33.64 -24.21 -28.59
C ALA A 21 32.51 -24.53 -27.60
N LEU A 22 32.30 -25.82 -27.27
CA LEU A 22 31.30 -26.25 -26.29
C LEU A 22 31.59 -25.70 -24.89
N TYR A 23 32.85 -25.64 -24.49
CA TYR A 23 33.26 -25.08 -23.20
C TYR A 23 32.93 -23.57 -23.11
N LEU A 24 33.25 -22.81 -24.16
CA LEU A 24 32.98 -21.37 -24.19
C LEU A 24 31.48 -21.08 -24.24
N ASP A 25 30.72 -21.85 -25.02
CA ASP A 25 29.27 -21.71 -25.13
C ASP A 25 28.58 -22.03 -23.79
N GLY A 26 28.95 -23.15 -23.14
CA GLY A 26 28.43 -23.50 -21.82
C GLY A 26 28.76 -22.45 -20.75
N ARG A 27 29.96 -21.84 -20.80
CA ARG A 27 30.33 -20.73 -19.90
C ARG A 27 29.51 -19.47 -20.19
N ALA A 28 29.27 -19.15 -21.46
CA ALA A 28 28.45 -18.02 -21.86
C ALA A 28 27.01 -18.19 -21.38
N ASP A 29 26.43 -19.37 -21.54
CA ASP A 29 25.08 -19.70 -21.08
C ASP A 29 24.95 -19.64 -19.57
N ALA A 30 25.90 -20.20 -18.82
CA ALA A 30 25.93 -20.07 -17.36
C ALA A 30 25.96 -18.59 -16.93
N SER A 31 26.77 -17.76 -17.61
CA SER A 31 26.82 -16.33 -17.34
C SER A 31 25.51 -15.61 -17.67
N ARG A 32 24.80 -16.01 -18.73
CA ARG A 32 23.51 -15.43 -19.13
C ARG A 32 22.43 -15.77 -18.12
N ARG A 33 22.37 -17.02 -17.66
CA ARG A 33 21.42 -17.47 -16.63
C ARG A 33 21.61 -16.71 -15.32
N LEU A 34 22.84 -16.59 -14.83
CA LEU A 34 23.13 -15.83 -13.62
C LEU A 34 22.73 -14.36 -13.75
N ARG A 35 22.99 -13.71 -14.89
CA ARG A 35 22.54 -12.33 -15.12
C ARG A 35 21.01 -12.22 -15.13
N ALA A 36 20.32 -13.19 -15.75
CA ALA A 36 18.86 -13.22 -15.78
C ALA A 36 18.27 -13.43 -14.38
N GLU A 37 18.84 -14.32 -13.57
CA GLU A 37 18.43 -14.54 -12.18
C GLU A 37 18.65 -13.31 -11.31
N VAL A 38 19.80 -12.64 -11.45
CA VAL A 38 20.07 -11.37 -10.73
C VAL A 38 19.09 -10.27 -11.15
N ALA A 39 18.84 -10.10 -12.46
CA ALA A 39 17.87 -9.13 -12.96
C ALA A 39 16.44 -9.45 -12.48
N ALA A 40 16.07 -10.72 -12.44
CA ALA A 40 14.78 -11.16 -11.91
C ALA A 40 14.68 -10.88 -10.41
N ALA A 41 15.74 -11.15 -9.63
CA ALA A 41 15.77 -10.85 -8.21
C ALA A 41 15.69 -9.34 -7.92
N GLN A 42 16.40 -8.51 -8.69
CA GLN A 42 16.33 -7.05 -8.59
C GLN A 42 14.93 -6.54 -8.91
N SER A 43 14.34 -6.98 -10.04
CA SER A 43 12.98 -6.57 -10.39
C SER A 43 11.92 -7.08 -9.41
N ALA A 44 12.14 -8.21 -8.74
CA ALA A 44 11.27 -8.66 -7.65
C ALA A 44 11.41 -7.75 -6.41
N ALA A 45 12.64 -7.40 -6.03
CA ALA A 45 12.89 -6.49 -4.91
C ALA A 45 12.28 -5.10 -5.14
N ASP A 46 12.43 -4.56 -6.35
CA ASP A 46 11.85 -3.26 -6.73
C ASP A 46 10.32 -3.30 -6.68
N ARG A 47 9.70 -4.38 -7.17
CA ARG A 47 8.25 -4.58 -7.07
C ARG A 47 7.79 -4.63 -5.62
N HIS A 48 8.47 -5.40 -4.76
CA HIS A 48 8.11 -5.48 -3.34
C HIS A 48 8.28 -4.14 -2.62
N ALA A 49 9.27 -3.34 -2.99
CA ALA A 49 9.44 -2.00 -2.44
C ALA A 49 8.27 -1.09 -2.81
N LEU A 50 7.85 -1.10 -4.08
CA LEU A 50 6.69 -0.34 -4.56
C LEU A 50 5.38 -0.82 -3.97
N GLU A 51 5.19 -2.14 -3.83
CA GLU A 51 4.02 -2.74 -3.16
C GLU A 51 3.96 -2.27 -1.69
N ALA A 52 5.06 -2.35 -0.95
CA ALA A 52 5.12 -1.92 0.44
C ALA A 52 4.90 -0.40 0.60
N GLU A 53 5.38 0.41 -0.34
CA GLU A 53 5.10 1.85 -0.35
C GLU A 53 3.62 2.14 -0.63
N GLY A 54 3.03 1.44 -1.61
CA GLY A 54 1.61 1.54 -1.93
C GLY A 54 0.71 1.10 -0.78
N GLU A 55 1.07 0.04 -0.07
CA GLU A 55 0.36 -0.41 1.14
C GLU A 55 0.39 0.66 2.25
N ARG A 56 1.54 1.32 2.45
CA ARG A 56 1.67 2.40 3.44
C ARG A 56 0.83 3.61 3.06
N ASP A 57 0.86 4.03 1.80
CA ASP A 57 0.03 5.15 1.33
C ASP A 57 -1.46 4.83 1.45
N ALA A 58 -1.88 3.64 1.02
CA ALA A 58 -3.26 3.18 1.16
C ALA A 58 -3.69 3.15 2.63
N ALA A 59 -2.86 2.62 3.53
CA ALA A 59 -3.13 2.60 4.96
C ALA A 59 -3.20 4.02 5.54
N ALA A 60 -2.31 4.93 5.13
CA ALA A 60 -2.32 6.32 5.57
C ALA A 60 -3.58 7.05 5.12
N ARG A 61 -4.02 6.84 3.87
CA ARG A 61 -5.28 7.39 3.34
C ARG A 61 -6.50 6.89 4.10
N VAL A 62 -6.57 5.59 4.38
CA VAL A 62 -7.67 5.01 5.18
C VAL A 62 -7.64 5.56 6.60
N ALA A 63 -6.48 5.62 7.23
CA ALA A 63 -6.33 6.15 8.58
C ALA A 63 -6.76 7.63 8.65
N ALA A 64 -6.36 8.46 7.68
CA ALA A 64 -6.75 9.86 7.60
C ALA A 64 -8.27 10.05 7.51
N GLN A 65 -8.98 9.16 6.81
CA GLN A 65 -10.45 9.19 6.73
C GLN A 65 -11.12 8.67 8.01
N GLN A 66 -10.49 7.75 8.75
CA GLN A 66 -11.06 7.20 9.99
C GLN A 66 -10.94 8.11 11.21
N VAL A 67 -9.91 8.97 11.26
CA VAL A 67 -9.72 9.92 12.38
C VAL A 67 -10.95 10.79 12.67
N PRO A 68 -11.52 11.52 11.69
CA PRO A 68 -12.71 12.35 11.93
C PRO A 68 -13.93 11.51 12.33
N VAL A 69 -14.11 10.33 11.73
CA VAL A 69 -15.22 9.42 12.07
C VAL A 69 -15.14 8.99 13.53
N ARG A 70 -13.97 8.50 13.99
CA ARG A 70 -13.77 8.10 15.38
C ARG A 70 -13.87 9.27 16.36
N ALA A 71 -13.53 10.49 15.94
CA ALA A 71 -13.74 11.68 16.75
C ALA A 71 -15.24 11.98 16.92
N ALA A 72 -16.00 11.93 15.83
CA ALA A 72 -17.45 12.10 15.86
C ALA A 72 -18.14 11.00 16.71
N GLU A 73 -17.75 9.74 16.54
CA GLU A 73 -18.27 8.61 17.32
C GLU A 73 -18.07 8.82 18.83
N ARG A 74 -16.90 9.29 19.25
CA ARG A 74 -16.62 9.57 20.67
C ARG A 74 -17.51 10.70 21.22
N ILE A 75 -17.73 11.75 20.43
CA ILE A 75 -18.61 12.85 20.82
C ILE A 75 -20.05 12.37 20.93
N ALA A 76 -20.54 11.64 19.91
CA ALA A 76 -21.88 11.08 19.90
C ALA A 76 -22.11 10.09 21.07
N ALA A 77 -21.16 9.20 21.32
CA ALA A 77 -21.21 8.25 22.43
C ALA A 77 -21.27 8.94 23.80
N ALA A 78 -20.67 10.13 23.94
CA ALA A 78 -20.73 10.91 25.16
C ALA A 78 -22.00 11.78 25.27
N ALA A 79 -22.53 12.28 24.14
CA ALA A 79 -23.63 13.23 24.10
C ALA A 79 -25.01 12.55 24.10
N ILE A 80 -25.19 11.48 23.32
CA ILE A 80 -26.48 10.80 23.14
C ILE A 80 -27.04 10.29 24.47
N PRO A 81 -26.29 9.54 25.32
CA PRO A 81 -26.82 9.05 26.58
C PRO A 81 -27.19 10.19 27.54
N LYS A 82 -26.43 11.30 27.52
CA LYS A 82 -26.74 12.48 28.34
C LYS A 82 -28.03 13.15 27.89
N ALA A 83 -28.25 13.26 26.59
CA ALA A 83 -29.47 13.86 26.05
C ALA A 83 -30.72 12.99 26.28
N LEU A 84 -30.59 11.66 26.16
CA LEU A 84 -31.70 10.72 26.30
C LEU A 84 -32.08 10.45 27.76
N ASN A 85 -31.10 10.44 28.67
CA ASN A 85 -31.34 10.14 30.09
C ASN A 85 -31.43 11.40 30.96
N ALA A 86 -31.43 12.61 30.37
CA ALA A 86 -31.65 13.82 31.13
C ALA A 86 -33.08 13.85 31.71
N GLU A 87 -33.24 14.45 32.88
CA GLU A 87 -34.55 14.60 33.53
C GLU A 87 -35.55 15.37 32.65
N ASP A 88 -35.05 16.28 31.82
CA ASP A 88 -35.82 17.09 30.87
C ASP A 88 -35.98 16.44 29.49
N ALA A 89 -35.54 15.19 29.29
CA ALA A 89 -35.57 14.52 27.98
C ALA A 89 -36.98 14.40 27.40
N ASN A 90 -37.98 14.21 28.26
CA ASN A 90 -39.39 14.09 27.89
C ASN A 90 -40.19 15.38 28.07
N ALA A 91 -39.57 16.44 28.58
CA ALA A 91 -40.19 17.75 28.68
C ALA A 91 -40.21 18.45 27.30
N PRO A 92 -41.12 19.41 27.07
CA PRO A 92 -40.99 20.35 25.96
C PRO A 92 -39.59 20.98 25.91
N LEU A 93 -39.13 21.36 24.72
CA LEU A 93 -37.77 21.85 24.52
C LEU A 93 -37.56 23.21 25.22
N ASP A 94 -36.99 23.17 26.42
CA ASP A 94 -36.56 24.34 27.18
C ASP A 94 -35.29 24.98 26.56
N PRO A 95 -35.08 26.30 26.67
CA PRO A 95 -33.90 26.99 26.14
C PRO A 95 -32.57 26.38 26.61
N ASP A 96 -32.44 25.99 27.88
CA ASP A 96 -31.20 25.43 28.40
C ASP A 96 -30.90 24.06 27.78
N ARG A 97 -31.95 23.27 27.53
CA ARG A 97 -31.83 21.99 26.81
C ARG A 97 -31.40 22.23 25.37
N ALA A 98 -32.01 23.20 24.70
CA ALA A 98 -31.67 23.55 23.33
C ALA A 98 -30.22 24.02 23.20
N ASP A 99 -29.68 24.76 24.17
CA ASP A 99 -28.29 25.22 24.18
C ASP A 99 -27.30 24.04 24.36
N ARG A 100 -27.61 23.08 25.24
CA ARG A 100 -26.80 21.86 25.41
C ARG A 100 -26.77 21.01 24.14
N LEU A 101 -27.92 20.84 23.48
CA LEU A 101 -28.01 20.11 22.21
C LEU A 101 -27.21 20.84 21.11
N ARG A 102 -27.37 22.16 20.98
CA ARG A 102 -26.59 22.98 20.02
C ARG A 102 -25.09 22.94 20.28
N LEU A 103 -24.65 22.82 21.54
CA LEU A 103 -23.23 22.63 21.86
C LEU A 103 -22.72 21.27 21.38
N ALA A 104 -23.48 20.20 21.61
CA ALA A 104 -23.13 18.87 21.13
C ALA A 104 -23.06 18.81 19.60
N ASP A 105 -24.03 19.41 18.90
CA ASP A 105 -24.02 19.52 17.44
C ASP A 105 -22.81 20.27 16.91
N ARG A 106 -22.45 21.41 17.54
CA ARG A 106 -21.24 22.17 17.16
C ARG A 106 -19.95 21.35 17.34
N GLN A 107 -19.86 20.59 18.43
CA GLN A 107 -18.71 19.69 18.66
C GLN A 107 -18.65 18.58 17.60
N LEU A 108 -19.80 17.99 17.26
CA LEU A 108 -19.89 16.94 16.26
C LEU A 108 -19.50 17.46 14.86
N CYS A 109 -20.01 18.63 14.47
CA CYS A 109 -19.67 19.27 13.20
C CYS A 109 -18.23 19.76 13.12
N ALA A 110 -17.64 20.18 14.24
CA ALA A 110 -16.21 20.53 14.29
C ALA A 110 -15.31 19.29 14.10
N ALA A 111 -15.72 18.14 14.63
CA ALA A 111 -14.95 16.89 14.52
C ALA A 111 -15.10 16.19 13.16
N ALA A 112 -16.29 16.29 12.55
CA ALA A 112 -16.59 15.67 11.27
C ALA A 112 -17.46 16.61 10.40
N PRO A 113 -16.85 17.59 9.72
CA PRO A 113 -17.58 18.60 8.95
C PRO A 113 -18.31 18.04 7.72
N ALA A 114 -17.90 16.85 7.26
CA ALA A 114 -18.53 16.15 6.14
C ALA A 114 -19.83 15.40 6.53
N LEU A 115 -20.22 15.40 7.81
CA LEU A 115 -21.51 14.84 8.22
C LEU A 115 -22.66 15.62 7.59
N GLU A 116 -23.71 14.89 7.18
CA GLU A 116 -24.94 15.49 6.70
C GLU A 116 -25.53 16.43 7.77
N GLY A 117 -25.89 17.64 7.38
CA GLY A 117 -26.38 18.68 8.30
C GLY A 117 -25.29 19.62 8.84
N CYS A 118 -24.00 19.28 8.78
CA CYS A 118 -22.91 20.16 9.22
C CYS A 118 -22.42 21.14 8.13
N ALA A 119 -22.50 20.73 6.86
CA ALA A 119 -22.03 21.51 5.71
C ALA A 119 -22.78 22.84 5.48
N ALA A 120 -23.92 23.07 6.16
CA ALA A 120 -24.66 24.32 6.07
C ALA A 120 -23.96 25.52 6.73
N ALA A 121 -22.98 25.31 7.62
CA ALA A 121 -22.29 26.39 8.33
C ALA A 121 -21.09 27.00 7.56
N LEU A 122 -20.61 26.36 6.49
CA LEU A 122 -19.40 26.77 5.75
C LEU A 122 -19.71 27.57 4.47
N HIS A 123 -20.97 27.76 4.10
CA HIS A 123 -21.41 28.43 2.86
C HIS A 123 -22.48 29.52 3.07
N ALA A 124 -22.63 30.07 4.28
CA ALA A 124 -23.45 31.26 4.47
C ALA A 124 -22.64 32.51 4.04
N PRO A 125 -23.08 33.28 3.02
CA PRO A 125 -22.48 34.58 2.68
C PRO A 125 -22.72 35.64 3.77
#